data_AF-A0A1C6SU43-F1
#
_entry.id   AF-A0A1C6SU43-F1
#
_cell.length_a   1.000
_cell.length_b   1.000
_cell.length_c   1.000
_cell.angle_alpha   90.00
_cell.angle_beta   90.00
_cell.angle_gamma   90.00
#
_symmetry.space_group_name_H-M   'P 1'
#
loop_
_entity.id
_entity.type
_entity.pdbx_description
1 polymer ?
#
loop_
_entity_poly.entity_id
_entity_poly.type
_entity_poly.pdbx_seq_one_letter_code
_entity_poly.pdbx_strand_id
1 'polypeptide(L)'
;MTHKPPESLSIELPGGEMIQMLPPPGNGDPTKVNVVEALNPHVFDHCPVCAAPATSDEHLPPSSLGGIVMTRTCNPCNNKFGGYVEADLLHWFTWIIPAPRFRSENVPGARKSGRIAYRETSNGRFILLIDGKSDPSLEEMLRSGEVDLNGLLPDRNRYRLALLKQAYLGMCIALKGIPRGAISDQVRRDLIATRDAPSRQEVPTSALALGQFVRRFNQPQTDAPAALAVYSDNGRELSGVILVGRIFVAWEFRDALKSEPAGTNAIQGHLRVGKPVQGTVISVGD
;
A
#
# COMPACT_ATOMS: atom_id res chain seq x y z
N MET A 1 6.21 9.79 12.71
CA MET A 1 6.33 9.48 11.28
C MET A 1 6.45 7.98 11.13
N THR A 2 5.67 7.39 10.24
CA THR A 2 5.64 5.94 10.02
C THR A 2 6.75 5.60 9.02
N HIS A 3 7.91 5.12 9.50
CA HIS A 3 9.03 4.76 8.61
C HIS A 3 8.64 3.57 7.73
N LYS A 4 9.03 3.58 6.45
CA LYS A 4 8.87 2.45 5.52
C LYS A 4 9.90 1.37 5.90
N PRO A 5 9.53 0.10 6.11
CA PRO A 5 10.54 -0.95 6.32
C PRO A 5 11.39 -1.09 5.04
N PRO A 6 12.66 -1.51 5.16
CA PRO A 6 13.52 -1.66 4.00
C PRO A 6 12.90 -2.62 2.98
N GLU A 7 13.00 -2.30 1.69
CA GLU A 7 12.49 -3.16 0.63
C GLU A 7 13.23 -4.47 0.55
N SER A 8 14.56 -4.41 0.71
CA SER A 8 15.40 -5.59 0.80
C SER A 8 16.39 -5.49 1.95
N LEU A 9 16.78 -6.64 2.49
CA LEU A 9 17.76 -6.76 3.56
C LEU A 9 18.61 -8.00 3.30
N SER A 10 19.93 -7.88 3.41
CA SER A 10 20.82 -9.03 3.35
C SER A 10 21.56 -9.21 4.67
N ILE A 11 21.51 -10.41 5.21
CA ILE A 11 22.18 -10.79 6.46
C ILE A 11 23.13 -11.94 6.17
N GLU A 12 24.39 -11.79 6.56
CA GLU A 12 25.39 -12.85 6.56
C GLU A 12 25.35 -13.58 7.91
N LEU A 13 25.12 -14.89 7.90
CA LEU A 13 25.13 -15.75 9.07
C LEU A 13 26.54 -16.30 9.36
N PRO A 14 26.80 -16.74 10.60
CA PRO A 14 27.99 -17.52 10.95
C PRO A 14 28.12 -18.75 10.03
N GLY A 15 29.25 -18.88 9.36
CA GLY A 15 29.49 -19.92 8.35
C GLY A 15 29.32 -19.46 6.89
N GLY A 16 29.04 -18.18 6.65
CA GLY A 16 29.00 -17.58 5.31
C GLY A 16 27.69 -17.80 4.55
N GLU A 17 26.66 -18.34 5.21
CA GLU A 17 25.32 -18.41 4.63
C GLU A 17 24.71 -17.01 4.51
N MET A 18 24.13 -16.70 3.35
CA MET A 18 23.50 -15.42 3.08
C MET A 18 21.98 -15.54 3.08
N ILE A 19 21.32 -14.76 3.94
CA ILE A 19 19.87 -14.55 3.90
C ILE A 19 19.59 -13.27 3.14
N GLN A 20 19.07 -13.39 1.92
CA GLN A 20 18.52 -12.26 1.17
C GLN A 20 17.01 -12.20 1.34
N MET A 21 16.51 -11.08 1.85
CA MET A 21 15.10 -10.82 2.06
C MET A 21 14.58 -9.88 0.97
N LEU A 22 13.60 -10.33 0.21
CA LEU A 22 12.97 -9.57 -0.87
C LEU A 22 11.47 -9.43 -0.60
N PRO A 23 10.79 -8.42 -1.17
CA PRO A 23 9.33 -8.42 -1.18
C PRO A 23 8.81 -9.68 -1.88
N PRO A 24 7.66 -10.21 -1.46
CA PRO A 24 7.02 -11.34 -2.12
C PRO A 24 6.82 -11.07 -3.61
N PRO A 25 6.89 -12.09 -4.46
CA PRO A 25 6.61 -11.93 -5.88
C PRO A 25 5.18 -11.41 -6.03
N GLY A 26 5.05 -10.19 -6.55
CA GLY A 26 3.80 -9.65 -7.04
C GLY A 26 3.14 -10.60 -8.04
N ASN A 27 1.80 -10.58 -8.05
CA ASN A 27 0.97 -11.53 -8.79
C ASN A 27 0.99 -11.30 -10.31
N GLY A 28 2.12 -11.49 -10.97
CA GLY A 28 2.13 -11.98 -12.34
C GLY A 28 3.28 -11.54 -13.23
N ASP A 29 3.13 -11.91 -14.50
CA ASP A 29 4.12 -11.81 -15.56
C ASP A 29 4.70 -10.39 -15.73
N PRO A 30 5.89 -10.28 -16.35
CA PRO A 30 6.47 -9.01 -16.79
C PRO A 30 5.62 -8.40 -17.92
N THR A 31 4.41 -7.97 -17.58
CA THR A 31 3.53 -7.22 -18.46
C THR A 31 4.00 -5.77 -18.50
N LYS A 32 4.19 -5.23 -19.70
CA LYS A 32 4.75 -3.89 -19.89
C LYS A 32 3.68 -2.82 -19.66
N VAL A 33 4.04 -1.83 -18.85
CA VAL A 33 3.35 -0.54 -18.79
C VAL A 33 4.07 0.42 -19.72
N ASN A 34 3.34 1.01 -20.66
CA ASN A 34 3.87 2.06 -21.52
C ASN A 34 3.60 3.41 -20.87
N VAL A 35 4.66 4.08 -20.42
CA VAL A 35 4.55 5.44 -19.87
C VAL A 35 4.26 6.41 -21.01
N VAL A 36 3.19 7.19 -20.87
CA VAL A 36 2.78 8.20 -21.84
C VAL A 36 3.42 9.54 -21.51
N GLU A 37 3.29 9.99 -20.27
CA GLU A 37 3.77 11.29 -19.83
C GLU A 37 4.02 11.31 -18.31
N ALA A 38 5.19 11.78 -17.89
CA ALA A 38 5.46 12.03 -16.48
C ALA A 38 4.62 13.22 -15.98
N LEU A 39 3.97 13.08 -14.82
CA LEU A 39 3.15 14.15 -14.27
C LEU A 39 4.01 15.23 -13.64
N ASN A 40 3.82 16.47 -14.09
CA ASN A 40 4.46 17.64 -13.51
C ASN A 40 3.54 18.27 -12.45
N PRO A 41 4.09 18.92 -11.41
CA PRO A 41 3.29 19.61 -10.41
C PRO A 41 2.27 20.57 -11.03
N HIS A 42 1.06 20.58 -10.48
CA HIS A 42 0.01 21.50 -10.89
C HIS A 42 -0.83 21.91 -9.69
N VAL A 43 -0.97 23.22 -9.51
CA VAL A 43 -1.70 23.82 -8.39
C VAL A 43 -3.08 24.25 -8.87
N PHE A 44 -4.11 23.82 -8.14
CA PHE A 44 -5.49 24.27 -8.35
C PHE A 44 -5.85 25.34 -7.32
N ASP A 45 -6.65 26.32 -7.72
CA ASP A 45 -7.23 27.32 -6.79
C ASP A 45 -8.33 26.69 -5.91
N HIS A 46 -9.01 25.68 -6.45
CA HIS A 46 -10.10 24.96 -5.80
C HIS A 46 -9.75 23.48 -5.70
N CYS A 47 -10.05 22.88 -4.56
CA CYS A 47 -9.81 21.48 -4.27
C CYS A 47 -10.49 20.60 -5.33
N PRO A 48 -9.74 19.77 -6.08
CA PRO A 48 -10.31 18.90 -7.11
C PRO A 48 -11.36 17.91 -6.57
N VAL A 49 -11.32 17.59 -5.27
CA VAL A 49 -12.23 16.63 -4.62
C VAL A 49 -13.56 17.27 -4.25
N CYS A 50 -13.57 18.45 -3.64
CA CYS A 50 -14.78 19.06 -3.06
C CYS A 50 -15.08 20.49 -3.50
N ALA A 51 -14.29 21.05 -4.41
CA ALA A 51 -14.39 22.42 -4.92
C ALA A 51 -14.22 23.56 -3.89
N ALA A 52 -14.01 23.27 -2.60
CA ALA A 52 -13.62 24.28 -1.62
C ALA A 52 -12.23 24.88 -1.97
N PRO A 53 -11.87 26.09 -1.49
CA PRO A 53 -10.55 26.66 -1.72
C PRO A 53 -9.41 25.69 -1.37
N ALA A 54 -8.43 25.56 -2.27
CA ALA A 54 -7.28 24.69 -2.06
C ALA A 54 -6.25 25.39 -1.16
N THR A 55 -6.12 24.89 0.06
CA THR A 55 -5.34 25.52 1.14
C THR A 55 -4.17 24.67 1.62
N SER A 56 -4.04 23.45 1.11
CA SER A 56 -3.12 22.44 1.59
C SER A 56 -2.34 21.83 0.45
N ASP A 57 -1.04 21.66 0.66
CA ASP A 57 -0.14 21.00 -0.27
C ASP A 57 -0.28 19.48 -0.13
N GLU A 58 -0.51 18.81 -1.24
CA GLU A 58 -0.71 17.37 -1.30
C GLU A 58 0.28 16.72 -2.27
N HIS A 59 0.94 15.65 -1.80
CA HIS A 59 1.86 14.86 -2.61
C HIS A 59 1.08 13.82 -3.42
N LEU A 60 1.47 13.65 -4.68
CA LEU A 60 1.05 12.58 -5.57
C LEU A 60 2.26 11.73 -5.97
N PRO A 61 2.27 10.42 -5.68
CA PRO A 61 1.49 9.75 -4.62
C PRO A 61 1.77 10.34 -3.22
N PRO A 62 1.18 9.83 -2.11
CA PRO A 62 1.49 10.33 -0.79
C PRO A 62 3.00 10.22 -0.50
N SER A 63 3.54 11.18 0.25
CA SER A 63 4.98 11.23 0.58
C SER A 63 5.47 9.97 1.29
N SER A 64 4.60 9.30 2.05
CA SER A 64 4.90 8.01 2.71
C SER A 64 5.20 6.86 1.73
N LEU A 65 4.77 6.98 0.47
CA LEU A 65 5.14 6.06 -0.61
C LEU A 65 6.36 6.56 -1.41
N GLY A 66 6.86 7.77 -1.14
CA GLY A 66 7.94 8.40 -1.93
C GLY A 66 7.43 9.35 -3.01
N GLY A 67 6.16 9.78 -2.95
CA GLY A 67 5.68 10.77 -3.90
C GLY A 67 6.23 12.17 -3.63
N ILE A 68 6.55 12.87 -4.72
CA ILE A 68 7.18 14.19 -4.72
C ILE A 68 6.46 15.18 -5.67
N VAL A 69 5.52 14.70 -6.50
CA VAL A 69 4.72 15.58 -7.36
C VAL A 69 3.74 16.32 -6.48
N MET A 70 3.75 17.65 -6.56
CA MET A 70 2.91 18.48 -5.71
C MET A 70 1.65 18.94 -6.43
N THR A 71 0.53 18.89 -5.71
CA THR A 71 -0.72 19.58 -6.06
C THR A 71 -1.30 20.24 -4.82
N ARG A 72 -2.47 20.89 -4.95
CA ARG A 72 -3.18 21.48 -3.81
C ARG A 72 -4.60 20.95 -3.69
N THR A 73 -4.98 20.60 -2.47
CA THR A 73 -6.34 20.26 -2.07
C THR A 73 -6.73 21.12 -0.86
N CYS A 74 -7.94 20.97 -0.33
CA CYS A 74 -8.32 21.64 0.92
C CYS A 74 -7.86 20.83 2.14
N ASN A 75 -7.54 21.51 3.25
CA ASN A 75 -7.09 20.86 4.50
C ASN A 75 -7.96 19.67 4.94
N PRO A 76 -9.31 19.73 4.92
CA PRO A 76 -10.14 18.57 5.25
C PRO A 76 -9.91 17.36 4.35
N CYS A 77 -9.83 17.55 3.02
CA CYS A 77 -9.60 16.46 2.07
C CYS A 77 -8.17 15.91 2.14
N ASN A 78 -7.19 16.74 2.48
CA ASN A 78 -5.82 16.27 2.68
C ASN A 78 -5.72 15.42 3.97
N ASN A 79 -6.05 16.02 5.11
CA ASN A 79 -5.79 15.43 6.42
C ASN A 79 -6.66 14.21 6.73
N LYS A 80 -7.95 14.23 6.38
CA LYS A 80 -8.85 13.08 6.68
C LYS A 80 -8.44 11.85 5.90
N PHE A 81 -8.05 12.01 4.64
CA PHE A 81 -7.58 10.89 3.82
C PHE A 81 -6.28 10.28 4.34
N GLY A 82 -5.31 11.12 4.70
CA GLY A 82 -4.07 10.68 5.34
C GLY A 82 -4.34 9.82 6.59
N GLY A 83 -5.26 10.26 7.45
CA GLY A 83 -5.61 9.54 8.68
C GLY A 83 -6.44 8.27 8.47
N TYR A 84 -7.37 8.29 7.51
CA TYR A 84 -8.36 7.21 7.35
C TYR A 84 -7.89 6.10 6.43
N VAL A 85 -7.28 6.42 5.28
CA VAL A 85 -7.08 5.44 4.21
C VAL A 85 -5.63 5.25 3.77
N GLU A 86 -4.78 6.28 3.82
CA GLU A 86 -3.43 6.20 3.26
C GLU A 86 -2.51 5.24 4.03
N ALA A 87 -2.73 5.08 5.34
CA ALA A 87 -1.97 4.10 6.12
C ALA A 87 -2.21 2.65 5.64
N ASP A 88 -3.44 2.29 5.22
CA ASP A 88 -3.70 0.95 4.65
C ASP A 88 -3.04 0.80 3.28
N LEU A 89 -2.96 1.88 2.49
CA LEU A 89 -2.22 1.87 1.23
C LEU A 89 -0.72 1.63 1.43
N LEU A 90 -0.10 2.33 2.38
CA LEU A 90 1.30 2.09 2.72
C LEU A 90 1.52 0.64 3.15
N HIS A 91 0.67 0.13 4.07
CA HIS A 91 0.82 -1.24 4.55
C HIS A 91 0.60 -2.28 3.45
N TRP A 92 -0.38 -2.07 2.57
CA TRP A 92 -0.60 -2.94 1.41
C TRP A 92 0.60 -2.93 0.48
N PHE A 93 1.10 -1.73 0.11
CA PHE A 93 2.23 -1.57 -0.80
C PHE A 93 3.51 -2.26 -0.28
N THR A 94 3.79 -2.10 1.01
CA THR A 94 5.03 -2.58 1.67
C THR A 94 4.93 -3.96 2.31
N TRP A 95 3.79 -4.65 2.12
CA TRP A 95 3.51 -5.98 2.67
C TRP A 95 3.58 -6.02 4.20
N ILE A 96 2.98 -5.03 4.86
CA ILE A 96 2.97 -4.90 6.32
C ILE A 96 1.68 -5.46 6.93
N ILE A 97 1.86 -6.22 8.02
CA ILE A 97 0.83 -6.53 9.01
C ILE A 97 1.00 -5.52 10.17
N PRO A 98 0.07 -4.57 10.37
CA PRO A 98 0.33 -3.39 11.20
C PRO A 98 0.36 -3.62 12.71
N ALA A 99 -0.38 -4.60 13.22
CA ALA A 99 -0.49 -4.84 14.66
C ALA A 99 -0.82 -6.32 14.99
N PRO A 100 0.03 -7.27 14.56
CA PRO A 100 -0.19 -8.68 14.86
C PRO A 100 -0.03 -8.97 16.35
N ARG A 101 -0.64 -10.08 16.77
CA ARG A 101 -0.53 -10.65 18.10
C ARG A 101 -0.01 -12.07 18.01
N PHE A 102 0.88 -12.42 18.93
CA PHE A 102 1.43 -13.76 19.08
C PHE A 102 0.86 -14.45 20.32
N ARG A 103 0.71 -15.77 20.24
CA ARG A 103 0.42 -16.65 21.38
C ARG A 103 1.43 -17.79 21.37
N SER A 104 1.77 -18.28 22.55
CA SER A 104 2.61 -19.45 22.78
C SER A 104 2.03 -20.20 23.97
N GLU A 105 2.23 -21.51 24.04
CA GLU A 105 1.84 -22.32 25.21
C GLU A 105 2.66 -21.95 26.45
N ASN A 106 3.92 -21.53 26.26
CA ASN A 106 4.86 -21.27 27.36
C ASN A 106 4.66 -19.90 28.01
N VAL A 107 4.03 -18.94 27.32
CA VAL A 107 3.82 -17.59 27.83
C VAL A 107 2.32 -17.28 27.83
N PRO A 108 1.67 -17.18 29.00
CA PRO A 108 0.23 -16.98 29.09
C PRO A 108 -0.26 -15.69 28.40
N GLY A 109 -1.26 -15.82 27.54
CA GLY A 109 -1.99 -14.71 26.90
C GLY A 109 -1.33 -14.17 25.62
N ALA A 110 -2.09 -13.41 24.82
CA ALA A 110 -1.59 -12.89 23.54
C ALA A 110 -0.74 -11.62 23.71
N ARG A 111 0.43 -11.54 23.06
CA ARG A 111 1.30 -10.35 23.07
C ARG A 111 1.27 -9.61 21.75
N LYS A 112 1.28 -8.28 21.81
CA LYS A 112 1.30 -7.43 20.62
C LYS A 112 2.73 -7.28 20.12
N SER A 113 2.91 -7.39 18.81
CA SER A 113 4.17 -7.04 18.15
C SER A 113 4.08 -5.65 17.52
N GLY A 114 5.23 -5.11 17.14
CA GLY A 114 5.33 -4.03 16.17
C GLY A 114 4.71 -4.42 14.82
N ARG A 115 4.91 -3.56 13.82
CA ARG A 115 4.52 -3.89 12.44
C ARG A 115 5.37 -5.05 11.96
N ILE A 116 4.81 -5.95 11.17
CA ILE A 116 5.57 -7.03 10.53
C ILE A 116 5.60 -6.81 9.04
N ALA A 117 6.79 -6.63 8.47
CA ALA A 117 6.97 -6.66 7.03
C ALA A 117 7.20 -8.12 6.57
N TYR A 118 6.32 -8.61 5.70
CA TYR A 118 6.44 -9.93 5.10
C TYR A 118 7.45 -9.90 3.94
N ARG A 119 8.42 -10.80 3.97
CA ARG A 119 9.48 -10.94 2.98
C ARG A 119 9.63 -12.41 2.59
N GLU A 120 10.26 -12.64 1.46
CA GLU A 120 10.63 -13.96 0.99
C GLU A 120 12.11 -14.02 0.64
N THR A 121 12.71 -15.18 0.80
CA THR A 121 14.03 -15.50 0.29
C THR A 121 13.92 -16.04 -1.14
N SER A 122 15.05 -16.07 -1.86
CA SER A 122 15.14 -16.66 -3.20
C SER A 122 14.75 -18.14 -3.26
N ASN A 123 14.84 -18.86 -2.13
CA ASN A 123 14.41 -20.27 -2.02
C ASN A 123 12.96 -20.43 -1.51
N GLY A 124 12.17 -19.36 -1.49
CA GLY A 124 10.74 -19.42 -1.16
C GLY A 124 10.42 -19.56 0.33
N ARG A 125 11.39 -19.35 1.23
CA ARG A 125 11.11 -19.23 2.67
C ARG A 125 10.58 -17.84 2.95
N PHE A 126 9.59 -17.74 3.82
CA PHE A 126 9.12 -16.43 4.27
C PHE A 126 9.89 -15.94 5.49
N ILE A 127 9.95 -14.62 5.63
CA ILE A 127 10.57 -13.92 6.75
C ILE A 127 9.60 -12.85 7.26
N LEU A 128 9.44 -12.79 8.57
CA LEU A 128 8.62 -11.81 9.26
C LEU A 128 9.54 -10.78 9.95
N LEU A 129 9.77 -9.65 9.29
CA LEU A 129 10.61 -8.58 9.83
C LEU A 129 9.78 -7.70 10.77
N ILE A 130 10.04 -7.80 12.08
CA ILE A 130 9.37 -6.99 13.10
C ILE A 130 10.00 -5.59 13.14
N ASP A 131 9.17 -4.56 13.01
CA ASP A 131 9.54 -3.15 13.06
C ASP A 131 8.70 -2.38 14.10
N GLY A 132 9.39 -1.62 14.94
CA GLY A 132 8.80 -0.84 16.03
C GLY A 132 8.67 -1.60 17.34
N LYS A 133 7.98 -0.96 18.30
CA LYS A 133 7.88 -1.46 19.68
C LYS A 133 7.05 -2.74 19.75
N SER A 134 7.65 -3.78 20.30
CA SER A 134 7.00 -5.04 20.64
C SER A 134 6.89 -5.22 22.16
N ASP A 135 6.00 -6.10 22.59
CA ASP A 135 5.98 -6.56 23.98
C ASP A 135 7.29 -7.29 24.34
N PRO A 136 7.89 -7.03 25.51
CA PRO A 136 9.15 -7.68 25.92
C PRO A 136 9.08 -9.21 25.97
N SER A 137 7.92 -9.79 26.29
CA SER A 137 7.75 -11.25 26.34
C SER A 137 7.68 -11.90 24.96
N LEU A 138 7.67 -11.12 23.87
CA LEU A 138 7.61 -11.67 22.52
C LEU A 138 8.86 -12.50 22.18
N GLU A 139 10.03 -12.10 22.68
CA GLU A 139 11.27 -12.84 22.44
C GLU A 139 11.22 -14.24 23.08
N GLU A 140 10.72 -14.33 24.31
CA GLU A 140 10.51 -15.61 25.01
C GLU A 140 9.50 -16.50 24.26
N MET A 141 8.41 -15.91 23.76
CA MET A 141 7.45 -16.62 22.91
C MET A 141 8.11 -17.18 21.65
N LEU A 142 8.88 -16.39 20.92
CA LEU A 142 9.54 -16.86 19.69
C LEU A 142 10.58 -17.95 19.97
N ARG A 143 11.25 -17.90 21.14
CA ARG A 143 12.19 -18.93 21.59
C ARG A 143 11.52 -20.27 21.93
N SER A 144 10.20 -20.33 22.16
CA SER A 144 9.50 -21.61 22.39
C SER A 144 9.45 -22.51 21.16
N GLY A 145 9.70 -21.97 19.96
CA GLY A 145 9.75 -22.72 18.71
C GLY A 145 8.39 -22.93 18.03
N GLU A 146 7.28 -22.83 18.77
CA GLU A 146 5.93 -22.89 18.21
C GLU A 146 5.11 -21.70 18.72
N VAL A 147 4.56 -20.90 17.79
CA VAL A 147 3.74 -19.72 18.11
C VAL A 147 2.58 -19.55 17.14
N ASP A 148 1.44 -19.07 17.64
CA ASP A 148 0.33 -18.65 16.80
C ASP A 148 0.40 -17.15 16.51
N LEU A 149 0.33 -16.79 15.22
CA LEU A 149 0.22 -15.43 14.73
C LEU A 149 -1.25 -15.13 14.39
N ASN A 150 -1.75 -14.02 14.91
CA ASN A 150 -3.06 -13.46 14.55
C ASN A 150 -2.92 -11.98 14.19
N GLY A 151 -3.57 -11.53 13.13
CA GLY A 151 -3.50 -10.12 12.74
C GLY A 151 -4.60 -9.72 11.78
N LEU A 152 -4.62 -8.43 11.45
CA LEU A 152 -5.45 -7.90 10.38
C LEU A 152 -4.57 -7.44 9.23
N LEU A 153 -4.93 -7.83 8.02
CA LEU A 153 -4.39 -7.29 6.79
C LEU A 153 -4.92 -5.86 6.55
N PRO A 154 -4.23 -5.07 5.72
CA PRO A 154 -4.70 -3.74 5.34
C PRO A 154 -6.10 -3.82 4.71
N ASP A 155 -6.98 -2.93 5.13
CA ASP A 155 -8.38 -2.95 4.67
C ASP A 155 -8.48 -2.63 3.19
N ARG A 156 -9.06 -3.59 2.42
CA ARG A 156 -9.20 -3.50 0.97
C ARG A 156 -9.95 -2.28 0.50
N ASN A 157 -11.07 -1.94 1.14
CA ASN A 157 -11.83 -0.76 0.74
C ASN A 157 -11.00 0.51 0.97
N ARG A 158 -10.33 0.60 2.13
CA ARG A 158 -9.55 1.80 2.48
C ARG A 158 -8.35 2.00 1.57
N TYR A 159 -7.49 1.00 1.34
CA TYR A 159 -6.36 1.21 0.43
C TYR A 159 -6.80 1.45 -1.03
N ARG A 160 -7.94 0.87 -1.46
CA ARG A 160 -8.50 1.13 -2.79
C ARG A 160 -9.05 2.55 -2.92
N LEU A 161 -9.71 3.08 -1.90
CA LEU A 161 -10.14 4.49 -1.86
C LEU A 161 -8.94 5.44 -1.92
N ALA A 162 -7.85 5.12 -1.23
CA ALA A 162 -6.61 5.88 -1.34
C ALA A 162 -6.07 5.86 -2.78
N LEU A 163 -5.99 4.69 -3.42
CA LEU A 163 -5.57 4.59 -4.83
C LEU A 163 -6.49 5.35 -5.79
N LEU A 164 -7.80 5.28 -5.57
CA LEU A 164 -8.78 6.03 -6.36
C LEU A 164 -8.54 7.54 -6.26
N LYS A 165 -8.29 8.05 -5.04
CA LYS A 165 -7.93 9.47 -4.82
C LYS A 165 -6.68 9.83 -5.61
N GLN A 166 -5.62 9.03 -5.49
CA GLN A 166 -4.33 9.31 -6.15
C GLN A 166 -4.46 9.28 -7.68
N ALA A 167 -5.16 8.29 -8.25
CA ALA A 167 -5.44 8.24 -9.68
C ALA A 167 -6.28 9.44 -10.14
N TYR A 168 -7.31 9.82 -9.38
CA TYR A 168 -8.12 11.00 -9.68
C TYR A 168 -7.31 12.29 -9.69
N LEU A 169 -6.46 12.51 -8.68
CA LEU A 169 -5.58 13.68 -8.64
C LEU A 169 -4.56 13.66 -9.80
N GLY A 170 -4.00 12.49 -10.12
CA GLY A 170 -3.11 12.34 -11.27
C GLY A 170 -3.78 12.70 -12.58
N MET A 171 -5.03 12.28 -12.78
CA MET A 171 -5.82 12.69 -13.95
C MET A 171 -6.13 14.18 -13.96
N CYS A 172 -6.45 14.79 -12.80
CA CYS A 172 -6.66 16.23 -12.72
C CYS A 172 -5.40 17.00 -13.15
N ILE A 173 -4.22 16.58 -12.66
CA ILE A 173 -2.94 17.19 -12.98
C ILE A 173 -2.63 17.06 -14.48
N ALA A 174 -2.79 15.86 -15.04
CA ALA A 174 -2.53 15.62 -16.46
C ALA A 174 -3.41 16.48 -17.37
N LEU A 175 -4.69 16.62 -17.03
CA LEU A 175 -5.64 17.45 -17.77
C LEU A 175 -5.48 18.95 -17.48
N LYS A 176 -4.68 19.32 -16.47
CA LYS A 176 -4.60 20.68 -15.90
C LYS A 176 -6.00 21.24 -15.60
N GLY A 177 -6.89 20.37 -15.11
CA GLY A 177 -8.30 20.65 -14.96
C GLY A 177 -9.05 19.55 -14.23
N ILE A 178 -10.23 19.89 -13.70
CA ILE A 178 -11.06 18.93 -12.95
C ILE A 178 -11.98 18.20 -13.95
N PRO A 179 -11.85 16.87 -14.13
CA PRO A 179 -12.68 16.15 -15.08
C PRO A 179 -14.15 16.15 -14.63
N ARG A 180 -15.04 16.23 -15.62
CA ARG A 180 -16.50 16.30 -15.44
C ARG A 180 -17.17 15.07 -16.07
N GLY A 181 -18.33 14.71 -15.53
CA GLY A 181 -19.13 13.60 -16.03
C GLY A 181 -19.50 12.62 -14.91
N ALA A 182 -20.46 11.73 -15.17
CA ALA A 182 -21.07 10.87 -14.15
C ALA A 182 -20.05 10.08 -13.30
N ILE A 183 -19.00 9.56 -13.95
CA ILE A 183 -17.92 8.82 -13.27
C ILE A 183 -17.10 9.75 -12.38
N SER A 184 -16.61 10.89 -12.88
CA SER A 184 -15.85 11.85 -12.07
C SER A 184 -16.66 12.39 -10.90
N ASP A 185 -17.96 12.63 -11.11
CA ASP A 185 -18.88 13.06 -10.08
C ASP A 185 -19.07 11.98 -9.01
N GLN A 186 -19.17 10.70 -9.40
CA GLN A 186 -19.26 9.58 -8.46
C GLN A 186 -17.95 9.39 -7.69
N VAL A 187 -16.80 9.49 -8.34
CA VAL A 187 -15.49 9.47 -7.65
C VAL A 187 -15.45 10.56 -6.59
N ARG A 188 -15.81 11.81 -6.92
CA ARG A 188 -15.87 12.89 -5.92
C ARG A 188 -16.84 12.60 -4.79
N ARG A 189 -18.02 12.03 -5.06
CA ARG A 189 -18.98 11.63 -4.02
C ARG A 189 -18.37 10.61 -3.05
N ASP A 190 -17.75 9.54 -3.58
CA ASP A 190 -17.11 8.49 -2.76
C ASP A 190 -15.97 9.07 -1.91
N LEU A 191 -15.19 9.99 -2.49
CA LEU A 191 -14.10 10.66 -1.79
C LEU A 191 -14.61 11.62 -0.71
N ILE A 192 -15.66 12.38 -0.99
CA ILE A 192 -16.31 13.26 0.00
C ILE A 192 -16.91 12.42 1.14
N ALA A 193 -17.59 11.32 0.83
CA ALA A 193 -18.14 10.43 1.84
C ALA A 193 -17.05 9.82 2.73
N THR A 194 -15.88 9.51 2.16
CA THR A 194 -14.70 9.06 2.92
C THR A 194 -14.18 10.15 3.86
N ARG A 195 -14.07 11.40 3.39
CA ARG A 195 -13.66 12.55 4.21
C ARG A 195 -14.62 12.79 5.39
N ASP A 196 -15.91 12.66 5.12
CA ASP A 196 -16.98 12.96 6.07
C ASP A 196 -17.29 11.80 7.03
N ALA A 197 -16.62 10.65 6.87
CA ALA A 197 -16.80 9.52 7.77
C ALA A 197 -16.47 9.92 9.23
N PRO A 198 -17.30 9.53 10.21
CA PRO A 198 -17.09 9.88 11.62
C PRO A 198 -15.77 9.34 12.17
N SER A 199 -15.39 8.14 11.73
CA SER A 199 -14.16 7.45 12.11
C SER A 199 -13.57 6.66 10.95
N ARG A 200 -12.33 6.19 11.12
CA ARG A 200 -11.67 5.30 10.15
C ARG A 200 -12.41 3.98 9.94
N GLN A 201 -13.08 3.48 10.98
CA GLN A 201 -13.85 2.24 10.96
C GLN A 201 -15.18 2.40 10.21
N GLU A 202 -15.67 3.63 10.11
CA GLU A 202 -16.93 3.98 9.48
C GLU A 202 -16.75 4.55 8.06
N VAL A 203 -15.57 4.38 7.46
CA VAL A 203 -15.34 4.74 6.05
C VAL A 203 -16.27 3.90 5.16
N PRO A 204 -17.14 4.53 4.36
CA PRO A 204 -18.11 3.80 3.54
C PRO A 204 -17.42 2.99 2.45
N THR A 205 -18.09 1.92 2.01
CA THR A 205 -17.61 1.11 0.90
C THR A 205 -17.82 1.84 -0.43
N SER A 206 -16.79 1.87 -1.28
CA SER A 206 -16.89 2.40 -2.64
C SER A 206 -16.84 1.28 -3.67
N ALA A 207 -17.94 1.11 -4.42
CA ALA A 207 -18.01 0.13 -5.51
C ALA A 207 -17.00 0.47 -6.62
N LEU A 208 -16.80 1.77 -6.92
CA LEU A 208 -15.81 2.21 -7.90
C LEU A 208 -14.39 1.88 -7.48
N ALA A 209 -14.01 2.17 -6.23
CA ALA A 209 -12.68 1.89 -5.72
C ALA A 209 -12.40 0.38 -5.72
N LEU A 210 -13.37 -0.43 -5.29
CA LEU A 210 -13.24 -1.90 -5.27
C LEU A 210 -13.23 -2.51 -6.67
N GLY A 211 -13.95 -1.94 -7.63
CA GLY A 211 -14.00 -2.40 -9.02
C GLY A 211 -12.84 -1.91 -9.89
N GLN A 212 -12.02 -0.98 -9.41
CA GLN A 212 -10.92 -0.40 -10.17
C GLN A 212 -9.85 -1.47 -10.49
N PHE A 213 -9.34 -1.46 -11.72
CA PHE A 213 -8.18 -2.29 -12.05
C PHE A 213 -6.91 -1.67 -11.43
N VAL A 214 -6.22 -2.44 -10.59
CA VAL A 214 -4.97 -2.04 -9.94
C VAL A 214 -3.95 -3.16 -10.11
N ARG A 215 -2.75 -2.78 -10.50
CA ARG A 215 -1.61 -3.68 -10.63
C ARG A 215 -0.42 -3.13 -9.84
N ARG A 216 0.16 -3.96 -8.99
CA ARG A 216 1.43 -3.67 -8.31
C ARG A 216 2.56 -4.47 -8.97
N PHE A 217 3.70 -3.83 -9.19
CA PHE A 217 4.90 -4.41 -9.80
C PHE A 217 6.03 -4.54 -8.78
N ASN A 218 6.80 -5.62 -8.89
CA ASN A 218 7.98 -5.83 -8.03
C ASN A 218 9.14 -4.92 -8.41
N GLN A 219 9.28 -4.60 -9.69
CA GLN A 219 10.31 -3.70 -10.19
C GLN A 219 9.66 -2.39 -10.67
N PRO A 220 10.31 -1.24 -10.47
CA PRO A 220 9.90 0.01 -11.08
C PRO A 220 9.73 -0.15 -12.60
N GLN A 221 8.61 0.32 -13.12
CA GLN A 221 8.33 0.42 -14.55
C GLN A 221 8.75 1.78 -15.12
N THR A 222 9.04 2.73 -14.23
CA THR A 222 9.51 4.09 -14.54
C THR A 222 10.13 4.72 -13.29
N ASP A 223 11.05 5.65 -13.50
CA ASP A 223 11.63 6.47 -12.44
C ASP A 223 10.71 7.66 -12.08
N ALA A 224 9.66 7.90 -12.87
CA ALA A 224 8.70 8.95 -12.59
C ALA A 224 7.88 8.62 -11.32
N PRO A 225 7.79 9.54 -10.33
CA PRO A 225 7.01 9.34 -9.12
C PRO A 225 5.50 9.19 -9.41
N ALA A 226 5.01 9.87 -10.46
CA ALA A 226 3.69 9.66 -11.02
C ALA A 226 3.73 9.93 -12.53
N ALA A 227 3.02 9.14 -13.32
CA ALA A 227 2.92 9.32 -14.77
C ALA A 227 1.57 8.83 -15.32
N LEU A 228 1.09 9.43 -16.41
CA LEU A 228 0.09 8.79 -17.26
C LEU A 228 0.71 7.56 -17.91
N ALA A 229 -0.05 6.48 -17.98
CA ALA A 229 0.42 5.25 -18.58
C ALA A 229 -0.71 4.43 -19.21
N VAL A 230 -0.31 3.53 -20.11
CA VAL A 230 -1.19 2.50 -20.69
C VAL A 230 -0.68 1.13 -20.27
N TYR A 231 -1.56 0.36 -19.65
CA TYR A 231 -1.33 -1.04 -19.33
C TYR A 231 -1.87 -1.92 -20.46
N SER A 232 -1.02 -2.78 -21.02
CA SER A 232 -1.38 -3.70 -22.11
C SER A 232 -1.35 -5.15 -21.65
N ASP A 233 -2.46 -5.86 -21.74
CA ASP A 233 -2.56 -7.26 -21.36
C ASP A 233 -3.42 -8.03 -22.35
N ASN A 234 -2.84 -9.04 -23.01
CA ASN A 234 -3.54 -9.90 -23.99
C ASN A 234 -4.33 -9.10 -25.05
N GLY A 235 -3.73 -8.05 -25.61
CA GLY A 235 -4.34 -7.20 -26.65
C GLY A 235 -5.37 -6.18 -26.13
N ARG A 236 -5.59 -6.12 -24.82
CA ARG A 236 -6.41 -5.09 -24.17
C ARG A 236 -5.53 -4.00 -23.60
N GLU A 237 -5.87 -2.76 -23.92
CA GLU A 237 -5.24 -1.58 -23.35
C GLU A 237 -6.14 -0.95 -22.28
N LEU A 238 -5.52 -0.47 -21.20
CA LEU A 238 -6.17 0.29 -20.14
C LEU A 238 -5.36 1.55 -19.88
N SER A 239 -6.01 2.71 -19.97
CA SER A 239 -5.40 3.99 -19.60
C SER A 239 -5.49 4.22 -18.10
N GLY A 240 -4.46 4.82 -17.51
CA GLY A 240 -4.43 5.09 -16.08
C GLY A 240 -3.23 5.91 -15.64
N VAL A 241 -2.98 5.87 -14.33
CA VAL A 241 -1.85 6.52 -13.69
C VAL A 241 -0.95 5.45 -13.09
N ILE A 242 0.36 5.54 -13.32
CA ILE A 242 1.35 4.80 -12.55
C ILE A 242 1.88 5.68 -11.42
N LEU A 243 1.89 5.13 -10.21
CA LEU A 243 2.32 5.76 -8.98
C LEU A 243 3.58 5.04 -8.47
N VAL A 244 4.53 5.81 -7.93
CA VAL A 244 5.83 5.32 -7.41
C VAL A 244 6.58 4.39 -8.36
N GLY A 245 6.36 4.54 -9.67
CA GLY A 245 6.84 3.61 -10.69
C GLY A 245 6.32 2.17 -10.59
N ARG A 246 5.49 1.82 -9.60
CA ARG A 246 5.22 0.41 -9.24
C ARG A 246 3.75 0.09 -9.02
N ILE A 247 2.85 1.08 -9.03
CA ILE A 247 1.42 0.84 -8.88
C ILE A 247 0.70 1.46 -10.07
N PHE A 248 0.20 0.64 -10.98
CA PHE A 248 -0.70 1.10 -12.03
C PHE A 248 -2.13 1.07 -11.52
N VAL A 249 -2.85 2.17 -11.73
CA VAL A 249 -4.26 2.34 -11.37
C VAL A 249 -5.01 2.80 -12.61
N ALA A 250 -5.90 1.96 -13.13
CA ALA A 250 -6.69 2.29 -14.31
C ALA A 250 -7.68 3.42 -14.01
N TRP A 251 -7.82 4.34 -14.97
CA TRP A 251 -8.86 5.36 -14.97
C TRP A 251 -10.14 4.89 -15.69
N GLU A 252 -10.07 3.77 -16.41
CA GLU A 252 -11.24 3.12 -17.00
C GLU A 252 -11.96 2.24 -15.96
N PHE A 253 -13.21 2.59 -15.67
CA PHE A 253 -14.09 1.83 -14.78
C PHE A 253 -14.98 0.92 -15.63
N ARG A 254 -14.83 -0.40 -15.51
CA ARG A 254 -15.68 -1.37 -16.22
C ARG A 254 -16.83 -1.85 -15.34
N ASP A 255 -17.90 -2.32 -15.96
CA ASP A 255 -18.99 -3.09 -15.32
C ASP A 255 -18.55 -4.45 -14.74
N ALA A 256 -17.25 -4.74 -14.69
CA ALA A 256 -16.73 -6.02 -14.23
C ALA A 256 -16.63 -6.06 -12.70
N LEU A 257 -17.77 -6.09 -12.01
CA LEU A 257 -17.86 -6.74 -10.71
C LEU A 257 -17.83 -8.27 -10.91
N LYS A 258 -16.68 -8.82 -11.32
CA LYS A 258 -16.28 -10.07 -10.66
C LYS A 258 -15.81 -9.61 -9.30
N SER A 259 -16.75 -9.57 -8.36
CA SER A 259 -16.42 -9.46 -6.94
C SER A 259 -15.44 -10.58 -6.64
N GLU A 260 -14.14 -10.28 -6.60
CA GLU A 260 -13.26 -11.10 -5.80
C GLU A 260 -13.90 -11.10 -4.41
N PRO A 261 -14.25 -12.28 -3.87
CA PRO A 261 -14.91 -12.36 -2.58
C PRO A 261 -14.13 -11.52 -1.59
N ALA A 262 -14.84 -10.85 -0.68
CA ALA A 262 -14.20 -10.17 0.44
C ALA A 262 -13.45 -11.24 1.24
N GLY A 263 -12.18 -11.44 0.90
CA GLY A 263 -11.29 -12.30 1.66
C GLY A 263 -11.33 -11.83 3.10
N THR A 264 -11.25 -12.77 4.03
CA THR A 264 -11.14 -12.40 5.44
C THR A 264 -9.93 -11.49 5.59
N ASN A 265 -10.13 -10.26 6.07
CA ASN A 265 -9.02 -9.34 6.40
C ASN A 265 -8.19 -9.85 7.59
N ALA A 266 -8.44 -11.06 8.09
CA ALA A 266 -7.70 -11.68 9.18
C ALA A 266 -6.61 -12.60 8.62
N ILE A 267 -5.43 -12.53 9.22
CA ILE A 267 -4.39 -13.54 9.07
C ILE A 267 -4.32 -14.35 10.36
N GLN A 268 -4.37 -15.67 10.22
CA GLN A 268 -4.13 -16.62 11.29
C GLN A 268 -3.15 -17.68 10.78
N GLY A 269 -2.09 -17.93 11.53
CA GLY A 269 -1.09 -18.91 11.16
C GLY A 269 -0.40 -19.49 12.38
N HIS A 270 -0.07 -20.77 12.30
CA HIS A 270 0.80 -21.45 13.26
C HIS A 270 2.22 -21.45 12.69
N LEU A 271 3.18 -20.94 13.46
CA LEU A 271 4.55 -20.72 13.01
C LEU A 271 5.52 -21.61 13.78
N ARG A 272 6.34 -22.35 13.03
CA ARG A 272 7.52 -23.04 13.54
C ARG A 272 8.71 -22.11 13.47
N VAL A 273 9.22 -21.69 14.63
CA VAL A 273 10.37 -20.81 14.77
C VAL A 273 11.61 -21.65 15.03
N GLY A 274 12.62 -21.49 14.17
CA GLY A 274 13.91 -22.14 14.34
C GLY A 274 14.69 -21.62 15.56
N LYS A 275 15.85 -22.22 15.83
CA LYS A 275 16.76 -21.71 16.86
C LYS A 275 17.17 -20.26 16.54
N PRO A 276 17.35 -19.40 17.56
CA PRO A 276 17.87 -18.06 17.35
C PRO A 276 19.21 -18.10 16.62
N VAL A 277 19.34 -17.28 15.59
CA VAL A 277 20.59 -17.03 14.86
C VAL A 277 20.89 -15.55 14.89
N GLN A 278 22.17 -15.20 14.97
CA GLN A 278 22.66 -13.83 14.85
C GLN A 278 23.53 -13.75 13.61
N GLY A 279 23.47 -12.63 12.89
CA GLY A 279 24.27 -12.39 11.69
C GLY A 279 24.56 -10.91 11.51
N THR A 280 25.42 -10.59 10.56
CA THR A 280 25.80 -9.22 10.22
C THR A 280 24.93 -8.72 9.07
N VAL A 281 24.31 -7.54 9.24
CA VAL A 281 23.62 -6.87 8.13
C VAL A 281 24.68 -6.36 7.16
N ILE A 282 24.66 -6.85 5.92
CA ILE A 282 25.64 -6.45 4.89
C ILE A 282 25.07 -5.45 3.89
N SER A 283 23.75 -5.44 3.69
CA SER A 283 23.09 -4.48 2.82
C SER A 283 21.64 -4.25 3.22
N VAL A 284 21.19 -3.01 3.03
CA VAL A 284 19.81 -2.57 3.22
C VAL A 284 19.43 -1.83 1.93
N GLY A 285 18.35 -2.26 1.27
CA GLY A 285 17.81 -1.60 0.09
C GLY A 285 16.51 -0.86 0.40
N ASP A 286 16.36 0.33 -0.18
CA ASP A 286 15.20 1.22 -0.01
C ASP A 286 14.05 0.97 -1.00
#